data_AF-A0A0W1ERF1-F1
#
_entry.id   AF-A0A0W1ERF1-F1
#
_cell.length_a   1.000
_cell.length_b   1.000
_cell.length_c   1.000
_cell.angle_alpha   90.00
_cell.angle_beta   90.00
_cell.angle_gamma   90.00
#
_symmetry.space_group_name_H-M   'P 1'
#
loop_
_entity.id
_entity.type
_entity.pdbx_description
1 polymer ?
#
loop_
_entity_poly.entity_id
_entity_poly.type
_entity_poly.pdbx_seq_one_letter_code
_entity_poly.pdbx_strand_id
1 'polypeptide(L)'
;MEVGLMTNRRRSRGGSSKQSTLSQIRQNFSAVNLDRRWLVAAPAALVLAGLAGFNSFVHVSKSAGACPVLHPAFCATQALQAPVIADFGRDNVLNDKGQAMRLARAAINLVPLNPAAVRNIALASGGSTDPRNAQPIRLLRLSHKLSRRDGVTESLLIDDAAKRADMAAALEHFDALLRSMPVASARYMEHMGLALADPKFRKGMIPYANRDNPWFGRLGGAILSNTPPIRFYGQFLSEVPSLPDTVQQRLHYDQVVSRLAQEGEYAIVRKLYPRLPGADRAAVTSMALPSAKQTPYRPVTWWLQSDGAIGAELSRTGKAEMVAYAEAGTSGTVASKLLFLAPGQYRLGWKATNDNGEESPSDGSRDARRDKSRDGLSWLIDCPGLQRREIGAAPAERPGSQNRELAVTFTVPAGCTVQNVALQTRVDSSGSSSQWTVSDISVRPVAAAKP
;
A
#
# COMPACT_ATOMS: atom_id res chain seq x y z
N MET A 1 -19.76 26.40 71.62
CA MET A 1 -18.51 26.78 72.30
C MET A 1 -17.57 27.30 71.23
N GLU A 2 -17.11 28.55 71.41
CA GLU A 2 -16.18 29.38 70.59
C GLU A 2 -16.57 29.58 69.11
N VAL A 3 -17.11 30.72 68.62
CA VAL A 3 -16.84 32.17 68.75
C VAL A 3 -15.60 32.67 68.00
N GLY A 4 -15.82 33.58 67.03
CA GLY A 4 -14.86 34.55 66.48
C GLY A 4 -14.94 34.68 64.95
N LEU A 5 -15.75 35.59 64.36
CA LEU A 5 -15.45 37.01 64.04
C LEU A 5 -14.18 37.15 63.15
N MET A 6 -14.06 37.93 62.08
CA MET A 6 -14.78 39.12 61.62
C MET A 6 -14.26 39.49 60.21
N THR A 7 -15.19 39.85 59.31
CA THR A 7 -15.22 41.05 58.44
C THR A 7 -14.17 41.40 57.35
N ASN A 8 -14.77 41.73 56.19
CA ASN A 8 -14.68 42.98 55.40
C ASN A 8 -13.87 43.08 54.08
N ARG A 9 -14.66 43.39 53.04
CA ARG A 9 -14.44 44.17 51.81
C ARG A 9 -13.04 44.68 51.46
N ARG A 10 -12.66 44.49 50.18
CA ARG A 10 -12.34 45.60 49.26
C ARG A 10 -12.42 45.20 47.77
N ARG A 11 -12.96 46.14 46.98
CA ARG A 11 -13.01 46.19 45.51
C ARG A 11 -11.61 46.45 44.91
N SER A 12 -11.29 45.82 43.76
CA SER A 12 -10.66 46.46 42.59
C SER A 12 -10.89 45.54 41.37
N ARG A 13 -11.60 45.92 40.30
CA ARG A 13 -11.22 46.75 39.14
C ARG A 13 -10.00 46.21 38.35
N GLY A 14 -10.32 45.47 37.28
CA GLY A 14 -9.95 45.83 35.90
C GLY A 14 -8.53 45.54 35.40
N GLY A 15 -8.45 44.82 34.28
CA GLY A 15 -7.51 45.15 33.21
C GLY A 15 -6.57 44.04 32.71
N SER A 16 -6.73 43.72 31.42
CA SER A 16 -5.66 43.30 30.49
C SER A 16 -5.07 41.88 30.62
N SER A 17 -5.80 40.90 30.07
CA SER A 17 -5.27 39.56 29.74
C SER A 17 -4.91 39.47 28.25
N LYS A 18 -3.83 40.14 27.83
CA LYS A 18 -3.23 39.96 26.48
C LYS A 18 -1.70 39.91 26.43
N GLN A 19 -1.01 39.85 27.57
CA GLN A 19 0.47 39.78 27.62
C GLN A 19 1.04 38.44 28.13
N SER A 20 0.21 37.45 28.47
CA SER A 20 0.68 36.20 29.10
C SER A 20 1.17 35.11 28.11
N THR A 21 0.85 35.21 26.81
CA THR A 21 1.15 34.12 25.86
C THR A 21 2.50 34.23 25.15
N LEU A 22 3.11 35.43 25.09
CA LEU A 22 4.41 35.63 24.43
C LEU A 22 5.61 35.41 25.36
N SER A 23 5.44 35.49 26.69
CA SER A 23 6.50 35.15 27.65
C SER A 23 6.64 33.64 27.87
N GLN A 24 5.56 32.85 27.73
CA GLN A 24 5.60 31.39 27.85
C GLN A 24 6.29 30.71 26.66
N ILE A 25 6.20 31.26 25.44
CA ILE A 25 6.89 30.69 24.26
C ILE A 25 8.41 30.93 24.33
N ARG A 26 8.85 32.04 24.95
CA ARG A 26 10.28 32.36 25.08
C ARG A 26 11.00 31.54 26.14
N GLN A 27 10.29 31.04 27.16
CA GLN A 27 10.88 30.19 28.21
C GLN A 27 11.01 28.71 27.81
N ASN A 28 10.18 28.20 26.88
CA ASN A 28 10.29 26.82 26.40
C ASN A 28 11.46 26.59 25.42
N PHE A 29 12.02 27.65 24.81
CA PHE A 29 13.17 27.52 23.89
C PHE A 29 14.53 27.77 24.55
N SER A 30 14.59 28.24 25.80
CA SER A 30 15.85 28.48 26.52
C SER A 30 16.35 27.27 27.33
N ALA A 31 15.63 26.14 27.33
CA ALA A 31 15.98 24.95 28.11
C ALA A 31 16.59 23.80 27.29
N VAL A 32 16.82 23.99 25.98
CA VAL A 32 17.60 23.03 25.21
C VAL A 32 19.06 23.47 25.25
N ASN A 33 19.77 23.02 26.30
CA ASN A 33 21.23 23.00 26.29
C ASN A 33 21.67 21.98 25.22
N LEU A 34 21.76 22.44 23.97
CA LEU A 34 22.43 21.69 22.91
C LEU A 34 23.91 21.62 23.29
N ASP A 35 24.24 20.53 23.99
CA ASP A 35 25.60 20.19 24.35
C ASP A 35 26.47 20.28 23.08
N ARG A 36 27.60 20.99 23.18
CA ARG A 36 28.48 21.37 22.06
C ARG A 36 28.97 20.14 21.27
N ARG A 37 28.87 18.95 21.89
CA ARG A 37 29.10 17.63 21.30
C ARG A 37 28.14 17.30 20.16
N TRP A 38 26.89 17.76 20.19
CA TRP A 38 25.90 17.53 19.13
C TRP A 38 26.15 18.34 17.87
N LEU A 39 26.78 19.51 17.99
CA LEU A 39 27.17 20.34 16.83
C LEU A 39 28.26 19.69 15.97
N VAL A 40 29.03 18.75 16.53
CA VAL A 40 30.04 17.97 15.80
C VAL A 40 29.49 16.60 15.38
N ALA A 41 28.69 15.96 16.24
CA ALA A 41 28.16 14.63 15.97
C ALA A 41 27.15 14.59 14.81
N ALA A 42 26.28 15.59 14.67
CA ALA A 42 25.27 15.64 13.61
C ALA A 42 25.88 15.73 12.19
N PRO A 43 26.84 16.64 11.90
CA PRO A 43 27.48 16.67 10.58
C PRO A 43 28.37 15.45 10.34
N ALA A 44 29.05 14.91 11.37
CA ALA A 44 29.84 13.69 11.22
C ALA A 44 28.98 12.48 10.87
N ALA A 45 27.79 12.36 11.47
CA ALA A 45 26.82 11.30 11.14
C ALA A 45 26.27 11.44 9.71
N LEU A 46 26.00 12.67 9.24
CA LEU A 46 25.59 12.92 7.85
C LEU A 46 26.69 12.58 6.85
N VAL A 47 27.95 12.90 7.16
CA VAL A 47 29.11 12.54 6.33
C VAL A 47 29.31 11.03 6.29
N LEU A 48 29.21 10.35 7.44
CA LEU A 48 29.29 8.88 7.50
C LEU A 48 28.14 8.20 6.76
N ALA A 49 26.92 8.72 6.85
CA ALA A 49 25.78 8.22 6.08
C ALA A 49 25.97 8.46 4.57
N GLY A 50 26.50 9.62 4.17
CA GLY A 50 26.86 9.92 2.79
C GLY A 50 27.96 9.01 2.25
N LEU A 51 29.01 8.74 3.04
CA LEU A 51 30.10 7.83 2.68
C LEU A 51 29.64 6.36 2.64
N ALA A 52 28.75 5.93 3.54
CA ALA A 52 28.15 4.61 3.48
C ALA A 52 27.26 4.45 2.23
N GLY A 53 26.45 5.47 1.90
CA GLY A 53 25.64 5.49 0.68
C GLY A 53 26.49 5.50 -0.59
N PHE A 54 27.58 6.27 -0.61
CA PHE A 54 28.52 6.32 -1.73
C PHE A 54 29.30 5.00 -1.87
N ASN A 55 29.73 4.38 -0.77
CA ASN A 55 30.42 3.10 -0.81
C ASN A 55 29.49 1.99 -1.31
N SER A 56 28.21 1.98 -0.89
CA SER A 56 27.20 1.07 -1.45
C SER A 56 26.94 1.34 -2.94
N PHE A 57 26.88 2.60 -3.36
CA PHE A 57 26.72 2.97 -4.77
C PHE A 57 27.93 2.55 -5.61
N VAL A 58 29.15 2.75 -5.12
CA VAL A 58 30.40 2.36 -5.79
C VAL A 58 30.58 0.85 -5.82
N HIS A 59 30.15 0.11 -4.79
CA HIS A 59 30.17 -1.36 -4.81
C HIS A 59 29.16 -1.92 -5.82
N VAL A 60 27.97 -1.31 -5.91
CA VAL A 60 26.96 -1.65 -6.93
C VAL A 60 27.45 -1.26 -8.34
N SER A 61 28.15 -0.13 -8.50
CA SER A 61 28.64 0.32 -9.81
C SER A 61 29.89 -0.42 -10.29
N LYS A 62 30.77 -0.88 -9.39
CA LYS A 62 31.95 -1.69 -9.73
C LYS A 62 31.63 -3.17 -9.97
N SER A 63 30.55 -3.69 -9.37
CA SER A 63 30.01 -5.01 -9.70
C SER A 63 29.12 -5.00 -10.96
N ALA A 64 28.66 -3.81 -11.39
CA ALA A 64 27.97 -3.58 -12.66
C ALA A 64 28.92 -3.48 -13.87
N GLY A 65 29.97 -4.30 -13.91
CA GLY A 65 30.76 -4.49 -15.13
C GLY A 65 29.91 -5.11 -16.24
N ALA A 66 29.46 -4.27 -17.18
CA ALA A 66 28.85 -4.64 -18.46
C ALA A 66 27.65 -5.61 -18.41
N CYS A 67 26.52 -5.12 -17.91
CA CYS A 67 25.21 -5.76 -18.10
C CYS A 67 24.36 -4.79 -18.94
N PRO A 68 24.49 -4.78 -20.30
CA PRO A 68 24.11 -3.59 -21.07
C PRO A 68 22.60 -3.40 -21.26
N VAL A 69 21.73 -4.33 -20.83
CA VAL A 69 20.34 -4.33 -21.33
C VAL A 69 19.26 -4.82 -20.35
N LEU A 70 19.60 -5.38 -19.18
CA LEU A 70 18.61 -5.76 -18.18
C LEU A 70 18.80 -5.04 -16.85
N HIS A 71 17.69 -4.81 -16.15
CA HIS A 71 17.65 -4.09 -14.88
C HIS A 71 18.72 -4.62 -13.90
N PRO A 72 19.46 -3.76 -13.18
CA PRO A 72 20.57 -4.15 -12.29
C PRO A 72 20.23 -5.24 -11.26
N ALA A 73 18.95 -5.32 -10.88
CA ALA A 73 18.41 -6.37 -10.01
C ALA A 73 18.71 -7.81 -10.51
N PHE A 74 18.88 -8.01 -11.82
CA PHE A 74 19.21 -9.32 -12.39
C PHE A 74 20.70 -9.59 -12.53
N CYS A 75 21.55 -8.56 -12.43
CA CYS A 75 23.00 -8.75 -12.55
C CYS A 75 23.64 -9.09 -11.19
N ALA A 76 22.87 -9.07 -10.10
CA ALA A 76 23.24 -9.55 -8.77
C ALA A 76 22.93 -11.05 -8.55
N THR A 77 22.68 -11.81 -9.62
CA THR A 77 22.36 -13.26 -9.61
C THR A 77 23.39 -14.10 -8.86
N GLN A 78 24.66 -13.71 -8.82
CA GLN A 78 25.68 -14.44 -8.07
C GLN A 78 25.38 -14.48 -6.55
N ALA A 79 24.79 -13.43 -6.00
CA ALA A 79 24.34 -13.38 -4.59
C ALA A 79 23.03 -14.14 -4.35
N LEU A 80 22.20 -14.31 -5.39
CA LEU A 80 20.99 -15.16 -5.37
C LEU A 80 21.32 -16.65 -5.54
N GLN A 81 22.39 -16.94 -6.28
CA GLN A 81 22.91 -18.28 -6.52
C GLN A 81 23.74 -18.77 -5.35
N ALA A 82 24.46 -17.88 -4.64
CA ALA A 82 25.34 -18.28 -3.53
C ALA A 82 24.65 -19.12 -2.43
N PRO A 83 23.44 -18.80 -1.92
CA PRO A 83 22.75 -19.66 -0.95
C PRO A 83 22.29 -20.98 -1.56
N VAL A 84 21.85 -20.99 -2.83
CA VAL A 84 21.44 -22.21 -3.53
C VAL A 84 22.65 -23.13 -3.70
N ILE A 85 23.76 -22.59 -4.24
CA ILE A 85 25.05 -23.26 -4.40
C ILE A 85 25.62 -23.69 -3.03
N ALA A 86 25.48 -22.87 -1.99
CA ALA A 86 25.95 -23.19 -0.63
C ALA A 86 25.10 -24.26 0.06
N ASP A 87 23.78 -24.32 -0.18
CA ASP A 87 22.94 -25.43 0.29
C ASP A 87 23.32 -26.74 -0.40
N PHE A 88 23.73 -26.69 -1.67
CA PHE A 88 24.35 -27.81 -2.38
C PHE A 88 25.82 -28.06 -1.99
N GLY A 89 26.44 -27.10 -1.29
CA GLY A 89 27.85 -27.09 -0.92
C GLY A 89 28.11 -27.33 0.57
N ARG A 90 27.08 -27.70 1.36
CA ARG A 90 27.22 -27.92 2.82
C ARG A 90 28.31 -28.94 3.21
N ASP A 91 28.77 -29.75 2.27
CA ASP A 91 29.84 -30.70 2.50
C ASP A 91 31.24 -30.23 2.07
N ASN A 92 31.46 -29.01 1.56
CA ASN A 92 32.79 -28.41 1.28
C ASN A 92 33.84 -29.29 0.51
N VAL A 93 33.48 -30.44 -0.06
CA VAL A 93 34.44 -31.47 -0.53
C VAL A 93 34.79 -31.35 -2.02
N LEU A 94 34.10 -30.51 -2.80
CA LEU A 94 34.35 -30.40 -4.25
C LEU A 94 35.10 -29.13 -4.65
N ASN A 95 36.25 -28.86 -4.01
CA ASN A 95 37.16 -27.79 -4.44
C ASN A 95 37.98 -28.15 -5.69
N ASP A 96 38.01 -29.42 -6.11
CA ASP A 96 38.66 -29.86 -7.34
C ASP A 96 37.65 -30.00 -8.50
N LYS A 97 37.72 -29.07 -9.46
CA LYS A 97 36.95 -29.13 -10.73
C LYS A 97 37.14 -30.48 -11.45
N GLY A 98 38.34 -31.07 -11.35
CA GLY A 98 38.66 -32.37 -11.92
C GLY A 98 37.89 -33.50 -11.25
N GLN A 99 37.81 -33.53 -9.92
CA GLN A 99 37.01 -34.49 -9.17
C GLN A 99 35.50 -34.34 -9.46
N ALA A 100 34.98 -33.12 -9.49
CA ALA A 100 33.58 -32.86 -9.85
C ALA A 100 33.26 -33.40 -11.27
N MET A 101 34.15 -33.18 -12.23
CA MET A 101 34.03 -33.70 -13.59
C MET A 101 34.02 -35.24 -13.63
N ARG A 102 34.92 -35.90 -12.90
CA ARG A 102 35.00 -37.38 -12.86
C ARG A 102 33.72 -37.98 -12.27
N LEU A 103 33.25 -37.46 -11.14
CA LEU A 103 32.04 -37.95 -10.48
C LEU A 103 30.79 -37.72 -11.34
N ALA A 104 30.68 -36.57 -11.98
CA ALA A 104 29.56 -36.28 -12.88
C ALA A 104 29.53 -37.23 -14.10
N ARG A 105 30.70 -37.56 -14.68
CA ARG A 105 30.79 -38.56 -15.76
C ARG A 105 30.42 -39.96 -15.29
N ALA A 106 30.90 -40.37 -14.11
CA ALA A 106 30.52 -41.66 -13.52
C ALA A 106 28.99 -41.74 -13.30
N ALA A 107 28.37 -40.66 -12.82
CA ALA A 107 26.93 -40.58 -12.63
C ALA A 107 26.14 -40.70 -13.96
N ILE A 108 26.63 -40.11 -15.07
CA ILE A 108 26.01 -40.28 -16.39
C ILE A 108 26.14 -41.72 -16.89
N ASN A 109 27.29 -42.38 -16.67
CA ASN A 109 27.47 -43.77 -17.07
C ASN A 109 26.50 -44.72 -16.33
N LEU A 110 26.15 -44.39 -15.09
CA LEU A 110 25.19 -45.16 -14.29
C LEU A 110 23.73 -44.78 -14.64
N VAL A 111 23.46 -43.49 -14.80
CA VAL A 111 22.12 -42.93 -15.06
C VAL A 111 22.22 -41.92 -16.21
N PRO A 112 22.06 -42.35 -17.47
CA PRO A 112 22.28 -41.50 -18.64
C PRO A 112 21.38 -40.26 -18.74
N LEU A 113 20.21 -40.29 -18.10
CA LEU A 113 19.23 -39.20 -18.09
C LEU A 113 19.28 -38.35 -16.81
N ASN A 114 20.44 -38.28 -16.13
CA ASN A 114 20.60 -37.49 -14.92
C ASN A 114 20.89 -36.00 -15.24
N PRO A 115 19.91 -35.08 -15.08
CA PRO A 115 20.09 -33.66 -15.42
C PRO A 115 21.14 -32.97 -14.54
N ALA A 116 21.24 -33.37 -13.26
CA ALA A 116 22.18 -32.78 -12.31
C ALA A 116 23.63 -33.15 -12.66
N ALA A 117 23.87 -34.37 -13.13
CA ALA A 117 25.19 -34.79 -13.59
C ALA A 117 25.63 -33.98 -14.82
N VAL A 118 24.75 -33.79 -15.80
CA VAL A 118 25.03 -32.95 -16.99
C VAL A 118 25.34 -31.49 -16.59
N ARG A 119 24.55 -30.92 -15.67
CA ARG A 119 24.80 -29.57 -15.12
C ARG A 119 26.15 -29.50 -14.42
N ASN A 120 26.52 -30.50 -13.62
CA ASN A 120 27.79 -30.49 -12.90
C ASN A 120 28.99 -30.57 -13.85
N ILE A 121 28.89 -31.27 -14.99
CA ILE A 121 29.88 -31.20 -16.07
C ILE A 121 29.96 -29.77 -16.62
N ALA A 122 28.83 -29.09 -16.83
CA ALA A 122 28.81 -27.71 -17.30
C ALA A 122 29.56 -26.76 -16.33
N LEU A 123 29.29 -26.87 -15.03
CA LEU A 123 29.94 -26.07 -13.99
C LEU A 123 31.45 -26.37 -13.89
N ALA A 124 31.83 -27.65 -13.94
CA ALA A 124 33.23 -28.07 -13.90
C ALA A 124 34.03 -27.66 -15.16
N SER A 125 33.35 -27.46 -16.30
CA SER A 125 33.96 -27.02 -17.57
C SER A 125 34.36 -25.54 -17.61
N GLY A 126 34.34 -24.85 -16.46
CA GLY A 126 34.84 -23.47 -16.31
C GLY A 126 33.76 -22.41 -16.04
N GLY A 127 32.47 -22.79 -15.98
CA GLY A 127 31.37 -21.82 -15.85
C GLY A 127 31.39 -20.74 -16.94
N SER A 128 30.48 -19.78 -16.88
CA SER A 128 30.28 -18.73 -17.90
C SER A 128 31.43 -17.70 -18.05
N THR A 129 32.66 -18.02 -17.62
CA THR A 129 33.77 -17.05 -17.52
C THR A 129 34.56 -16.85 -18.81
N ASP A 130 34.54 -17.80 -19.76
CA ASP A 130 35.05 -17.57 -21.11
C ASP A 130 33.87 -17.40 -22.09
N PRO A 131 33.55 -16.18 -22.56
CA PRO A 131 32.46 -15.94 -23.50
C PRO A 131 32.65 -16.67 -24.84
N ARG A 132 33.86 -17.16 -25.15
CA ARG A 132 34.16 -17.95 -26.35
C ARG A 132 33.87 -19.44 -26.18
N ASN A 133 33.74 -19.92 -24.94
CA ASN A 133 33.44 -21.32 -24.68
C ASN A 133 31.92 -21.55 -24.57
N ALA A 134 31.31 -21.96 -25.68
CA ALA A 134 29.87 -22.29 -25.72
C ALA A 134 29.53 -23.66 -25.08
N GLN A 135 30.51 -24.44 -24.63
CA GLN A 135 30.28 -25.80 -24.13
C GLN A 135 29.45 -25.82 -22.82
N PRO A 136 29.75 -25.01 -21.78
CA PRO A 136 28.96 -25.01 -20.55
C PRO A 136 27.50 -24.68 -20.80
N ILE A 137 27.20 -23.68 -21.63
CA ILE A 137 25.81 -23.30 -21.91
C ILE A 137 25.07 -24.36 -22.72
N ARG A 138 25.73 -25.06 -23.65
CA ARG A 138 25.15 -26.21 -24.36
C ARG A 138 24.77 -27.34 -23.40
N LEU A 139 25.63 -27.62 -22.41
CA LEU A 139 25.36 -28.63 -21.39
C LEU A 139 24.22 -28.20 -20.45
N LEU A 140 24.14 -26.92 -20.06
CA LEU A 140 22.99 -26.42 -19.28
C LEU A 140 21.69 -26.55 -20.06
N ARG A 141 21.67 -26.19 -21.35
CA ARG A 141 20.49 -26.41 -22.22
C ARG A 141 20.13 -27.88 -22.36
N LEU A 142 21.12 -28.78 -22.40
CA LEU A 142 20.89 -30.22 -22.38
C LEU A 142 20.29 -30.67 -21.04
N SER A 143 20.82 -30.19 -19.91
CA SER A 143 20.26 -30.45 -18.58
C SER A 143 18.80 -29.99 -18.46
N HIS A 144 18.48 -28.79 -18.97
CA HIS A 144 17.11 -28.28 -19.04
C HIS A 144 16.18 -29.17 -19.89
N LYS A 145 16.65 -29.64 -21.06
CA LYS A 145 15.90 -30.58 -21.90
C LYS A 145 15.63 -31.92 -21.20
N LEU A 146 16.56 -32.37 -20.36
CA LEU A 146 16.38 -33.59 -19.55
C LEU A 146 15.40 -33.34 -18.40
N SER A 147 15.45 -32.18 -17.75
CA SER A 147 14.51 -31.81 -16.69
C SER A 147 14.40 -30.30 -16.49
N ARG A 148 13.19 -29.78 -16.66
CA ARG A 148 12.81 -28.40 -16.30
C ARG A 148 12.63 -28.17 -14.80
N ARG A 149 12.75 -29.22 -13.98
CA ARG A 149 12.63 -29.16 -12.52
C ARG A 149 13.98 -28.94 -11.83
N ASP A 150 15.07 -28.89 -12.60
CA ASP A 150 16.39 -28.65 -12.05
C ASP A 150 16.63 -27.15 -11.85
N GLY A 151 16.23 -26.62 -10.71
CA GLY A 151 16.25 -25.17 -10.50
C GLY A 151 17.64 -24.52 -10.48
N VAL A 152 18.72 -25.27 -10.26
CA VAL A 152 20.09 -24.73 -10.44
C VAL A 152 20.37 -24.49 -11.92
N THR A 153 20.03 -25.43 -12.79
CA THR A 153 20.11 -25.23 -14.24
C THR A 153 19.26 -24.04 -14.68
N GLU A 154 18.00 -23.95 -14.22
CA GLU A 154 17.14 -22.81 -14.56
C GLU A 154 17.74 -21.47 -14.08
N SER A 155 18.28 -21.42 -12.86
CA SER A 155 18.95 -20.21 -12.33
C SER A 155 20.15 -19.77 -13.17
N LEU A 156 20.97 -20.72 -13.65
CA LEU A 156 22.11 -20.42 -14.51
C LEU A 156 21.66 -19.98 -15.92
N LEU A 157 20.57 -20.55 -16.43
CA LEU A 157 20.00 -20.16 -17.72
C LEU A 157 19.30 -18.80 -17.67
N ILE A 158 18.71 -18.41 -16.54
CA ILE A 158 18.26 -17.04 -16.29
C ILE A 158 19.42 -16.06 -16.42
N ASP A 159 20.56 -16.36 -15.79
CA ASP A 159 21.75 -15.50 -15.84
C ASP A 159 22.36 -15.40 -17.26
N ASP A 160 22.43 -16.51 -18.00
CA ASP A 160 22.85 -16.51 -19.41
C ASP A 160 21.91 -15.67 -20.28
N ALA A 161 20.60 -15.92 -20.18
CA ALA A 161 19.60 -15.15 -20.91
C ALA A 161 19.71 -13.66 -20.55
N ALA A 162 19.98 -13.37 -19.27
CA ALA A 162 20.11 -12.01 -18.80
C ALA A 162 21.32 -11.28 -19.42
N LYS A 163 22.48 -11.94 -19.43
CA LYS A 163 23.71 -11.45 -20.08
C LYS A 163 23.52 -11.21 -21.57
N ARG A 164 22.68 -12.02 -22.23
CA ARG A 164 22.35 -11.90 -23.66
C ARG A 164 21.21 -10.92 -23.97
N ALA A 165 20.67 -10.22 -22.96
CA ALA A 165 19.50 -9.34 -23.12
C ALA A 165 18.24 -10.08 -23.62
N ASP A 166 18.16 -11.38 -23.43
CA ASP A 166 17.10 -12.25 -23.94
C ASP A 166 15.99 -12.40 -22.89
N MET A 167 15.14 -11.38 -22.81
CA MET A 167 14.07 -11.30 -21.81
C MET A 167 13.09 -12.47 -21.88
N ALA A 168 12.73 -12.91 -23.10
CA ALA A 168 11.79 -13.99 -23.28
C ALA A 168 12.33 -15.31 -22.73
N ALA A 169 13.59 -15.63 -23.05
CA ALA A 169 14.26 -16.80 -22.49
C ALA A 169 14.41 -16.71 -20.97
N ALA A 170 14.78 -15.53 -20.43
CA ALA A 170 14.89 -15.34 -18.99
C ALA A 170 13.56 -15.62 -18.27
N LEU A 171 12.44 -15.10 -18.78
CA LEU A 171 11.12 -15.31 -18.20
C LEU A 171 10.64 -16.76 -18.30
N GLU A 172 10.99 -17.49 -19.36
CA GLU A 172 10.73 -18.93 -19.47
C GLU A 172 11.42 -19.72 -18.35
N HIS A 173 12.71 -19.43 -18.11
CA HIS A 173 13.47 -20.08 -17.06
C HIS A 173 13.02 -19.66 -15.66
N PHE A 174 12.58 -18.40 -15.48
CA PHE A 174 11.90 -17.98 -14.25
C PHE A 174 10.66 -18.80 -13.98
N ASP A 175 9.77 -18.97 -14.96
CA ASP A 175 8.56 -19.77 -14.77
C ASP A 175 8.87 -21.22 -14.36
N ALA A 176 9.85 -21.86 -15.01
CA ALA A 176 10.30 -23.20 -14.64
C ALA A 176 10.86 -23.25 -13.20
N LEU A 177 11.71 -22.29 -12.84
CA LEU A 177 12.31 -22.18 -11.50
C LEU A 177 11.25 -21.97 -10.41
N LEU A 178 10.33 -21.03 -10.59
CA LEU A 178 9.34 -20.66 -9.58
C LEU A 178 8.29 -21.78 -9.37
N ARG A 179 8.05 -22.61 -10.39
CA ARG A 179 7.21 -23.82 -10.28
C ARG A 179 7.92 -24.96 -9.56
N SER A 180 9.22 -25.12 -9.76
CA SER A 180 10.00 -26.25 -9.22
C SER A 180 10.57 -26.00 -7.83
N MET A 181 10.90 -24.75 -7.49
CA MET A 181 11.52 -24.38 -6.21
C MET A 181 10.73 -23.29 -5.45
N PRO A 182 9.54 -23.61 -4.90
CA PRO A 182 8.75 -22.70 -4.07
C PRO A 182 9.51 -21.96 -2.97
N VAL A 183 10.44 -22.62 -2.28
CA VAL A 183 11.15 -22.03 -1.13
C VAL A 183 12.21 -21.02 -1.59
N ALA A 184 12.98 -21.35 -2.63
CA ALA A 184 13.97 -20.43 -3.21
C ALA A 184 13.32 -19.27 -3.98
N SER A 185 12.03 -19.40 -4.32
CA SER A 185 11.30 -18.45 -5.16
C SER A 185 11.11 -17.06 -4.54
N ALA A 186 11.11 -16.94 -3.21
CA ALA A 186 10.84 -15.66 -2.52
C ALA A 186 11.82 -14.56 -2.93
N ARG A 187 13.12 -14.84 -2.91
CA ARG A 187 14.15 -13.87 -3.33
C ARG A 187 14.03 -13.53 -4.81
N TYR A 188 13.70 -14.48 -5.67
CA TYR A 188 13.51 -14.19 -7.10
C TYR A 188 12.27 -13.32 -7.33
N MET A 189 11.17 -13.57 -6.61
CA MET A 189 9.96 -12.74 -6.68
C MET A 189 10.22 -11.29 -6.24
N GLU A 190 11.07 -11.07 -5.23
CA GLU A 190 11.52 -9.73 -4.84
C GLU A 190 12.22 -8.99 -5.98
N HIS A 191 13.17 -9.65 -6.65
CA HIS A 191 13.90 -9.07 -7.78
C HIS A 191 12.99 -8.85 -8.98
N MET A 192 12.04 -9.76 -9.24
CA MET A 192 11.02 -9.55 -10.27
C MET A 192 10.12 -8.35 -9.94
N GLY A 193 9.76 -8.16 -8.66
CA GLY A 193 9.03 -6.98 -8.20
C GLY A 193 9.75 -5.67 -8.50
N LEU A 194 11.07 -5.62 -8.26
CA LEU A 194 11.90 -4.47 -8.63
C LEU A 194 12.00 -4.29 -10.15
N ALA A 195 12.12 -5.39 -10.89
CA ALA A 195 12.21 -5.39 -12.34
C ALA A 195 10.95 -4.90 -13.04
N LEU A 196 9.79 -4.92 -12.38
CA LEU A 196 8.57 -4.30 -12.90
C LEU A 196 8.73 -2.79 -13.14
N ALA A 197 9.78 -2.14 -12.63
CA ALA A 197 10.14 -0.78 -13.00
C ALA A 197 10.42 -0.62 -14.51
N ASP A 198 10.97 -1.65 -15.16
CA ASP A 198 11.22 -1.68 -16.59
C ASP A 198 9.92 -2.00 -17.37
N PRO A 199 9.43 -1.09 -18.23
CA PRO A 199 8.26 -1.34 -19.07
C PRO A 199 8.39 -2.58 -19.98
N LYS A 200 9.60 -2.93 -20.44
CA LYS A 200 9.81 -4.12 -21.28
C LYS A 200 9.62 -5.40 -20.46
N PHE A 201 10.21 -5.47 -19.27
CA PHE A 201 10.02 -6.58 -18.34
C PHE A 201 8.54 -6.74 -17.98
N ARG A 202 7.87 -5.63 -17.61
CA ARG A 202 6.44 -5.61 -17.28
C ARG A 202 5.56 -6.15 -18.40
N LYS A 203 5.81 -5.76 -19.66
CA LYS A 203 5.10 -6.31 -20.82
C LYS A 203 5.37 -7.80 -21.02
N GLY A 204 6.62 -8.23 -20.88
CA GLY A 204 7.01 -9.64 -20.97
C GLY A 204 6.35 -10.52 -19.90
N MET A 205 6.03 -9.95 -18.74
CA MET A 205 5.37 -10.63 -17.63
C MET A 205 3.86 -10.88 -17.84
N ILE A 206 3.20 -10.18 -18.77
CA ILE A 206 1.74 -10.27 -18.96
C ILE A 206 1.24 -11.71 -19.21
N PRO A 207 1.87 -12.53 -20.08
CA PRO A 207 1.45 -13.91 -20.32
C PRO A 207 1.43 -14.79 -19.06
N TYR A 208 2.23 -14.43 -18.04
CA TYR A 208 2.34 -15.17 -16.79
C TYR A 208 1.30 -14.77 -15.74
N ALA A 209 0.55 -13.68 -15.96
CA ALA A 209 -0.52 -13.20 -15.08
C ALA A 209 -1.85 -13.91 -15.34
N ASN A 210 -1.86 -15.24 -15.21
CA ASN A 210 -3.03 -16.08 -15.46
C ASN A 210 -3.29 -17.05 -14.29
N ARG A 211 -4.48 -17.68 -14.29
CA ARG A 211 -4.91 -18.61 -13.23
C ARG A 211 -4.08 -19.89 -13.19
N ASP A 212 -3.59 -20.35 -14.33
CA ASP A 212 -2.82 -21.60 -14.45
C ASP A 212 -1.38 -21.45 -13.97
N ASN A 213 -0.95 -20.22 -13.69
CA ASN A 213 0.35 -19.94 -13.15
C ASN A 213 0.33 -19.93 -11.61
N PRO A 214 0.81 -21.00 -10.94
CA PRO A 214 0.66 -21.16 -9.50
C PRO A 214 1.46 -20.13 -8.69
N TRP A 215 2.47 -19.49 -9.28
CA TRP A 215 3.31 -18.54 -8.56
C TRP A 215 2.86 -17.09 -8.66
N PHE A 216 1.93 -16.75 -9.56
CA PHE A 216 1.47 -15.36 -9.75
C PHE A 216 0.86 -14.77 -8.46
N GLY A 217 0.07 -15.55 -7.71
CA GLY A 217 -0.46 -15.09 -6.42
C GLY A 217 0.61 -14.86 -5.35
N ARG A 218 1.67 -15.67 -5.38
CA ARG A 218 2.82 -15.51 -4.45
C ARG A 218 3.66 -14.29 -4.80
N LEU A 219 3.77 -13.95 -6.09
CA LEU A 219 4.42 -12.71 -6.52
C LEU A 219 3.74 -11.48 -5.90
N GLY A 220 2.40 -11.42 -5.93
CA GLY A 220 1.64 -10.35 -5.29
C GLY A 220 1.94 -10.24 -3.79
N GLY A 221 1.94 -11.36 -3.07
CA GLY A 221 2.33 -11.41 -1.66
C GLY A 221 3.76 -10.93 -1.41
N ALA A 222 4.73 -11.40 -2.20
CA ALA A 222 6.14 -11.00 -2.07
C ALA A 222 6.37 -9.50 -2.30
N ILE A 223 5.66 -8.91 -3.27
CA ILE A 223 5.70 -7.46 -3.54
C ILE A 223 5.04 -6.65 -2.43
N LEU A 224 3.98 -7.17 -1.81
CA LEU A 224 3.32 -6.50 -0.69
C LEU A 224 4.14 -6.56 0.60
N SER A 225 4.87 -7.66 0.83
CA SER A 225 5.73 -7.87 2.00
C SER A 225 7.07 -7.14 1.93
N ASN A 226 7.61 -6.95 0.73
CA ASN A 226 8.87 -6.25 0.52
C ASN A 226 8.63 -4.84 -0.03
N THR A 227 9.59 -3.93 0.09
CA THR A 227 9.38 -2.51 -0.27
C THR A 227 9.89 -2.10 -1.67
N PRO A 228 9.60 -2.82 -2.79
CA PRO A 228 9.58 -2.18 -4.12
C PRO A 228 8.43 -1.17 -4.23
N PRO A 229 8.52 -0.13 -5.09
CA PRO A 229 7.42 0.81 -5.27
C PRO A 229 6.17 0.09 -5.81
N ILE A 230 5.07 0.09 -5.05
CA ILE A 230 3.83 -0.63 -5.41
C ILE A 230 3.25 -0.15 -6.75
N ARG A 231 3.57 1.09 -7.13
CA ARG A 231 3.19 1.70 -8.41
C ARG A 231 3.50 0.83 -9.62
N PHE A 232 4.65 0.13 -9.64
CA PHE A 232 5.05 -0.67 -10.79
C PHE A 232 4.22 -1.94 -10.90
N TYR A 233 3.86 -2.54 -9.77
CA TYR A 233 2.92 -3.65 -9.73
C TYR A 233 1.50 -3.22 -10.08
N GLY A 234 1.04 -2.06 -9.61
CA GLY A 234 -0.24 -1.47 -10.02
C GLY A 234 -0.32 -1.18 -11.52
N GLN A 235 0.75 -0.67 -12.12
CA GLN A 235 0.87 -0.49 -13.58
C GLN A 235 0.77 -1.84 -14.30
N PHE A 236 1.48 -2.85 -13.81
CA PHE A 236 1.44 -4.20 -14.38
C PHE A 236 0.03 -4.77 -14.37
N LEU A 237 -0.64 -4.77 -13.22
CA LEU A 237 -2.03 -5.25 -13.11
C LEU A 237 -2.99 -4.44 -14.01
N SER A 238 -2.72 -3.15 -14.24
CA SER A 238 -3.50 -2.31 -15.15
C SER A 238 -3.29 -2.64 -16.63
N GLU A 239 -2.19 -3.31 -16.97
CA GLU A 239 -1.84 -3.72 -18.33
C GLU A 239 -2.29 -5.16 -18.64
N VAL A 240 -2.45 -6.01 -17.62
CA VAL A 240 -2.94 -7.39 -17.77
C VAL A 240 -4.38 -7.40 -18.30
N PRO A 241 -4.68 -8.06 -19.45
CA PRO A 241 -6.01 -8.03 -20.07
C PRO A 241 -7.13 -8.58 -19.19
N SER A 242 -6.88 -9.72 -18.53
CA SER A 242 -7.83 -10.39 -17.64
C SER A 242 -7.11 -10.87 -16.39
N LEU A 243 -7.44 -10.29 -15.25
CA LEU A 243 -6.85 -10.67 -13.98
C LEU A 243 -7.46 -11.99 -13.46
N PRO A 244 -6.66 -12.90 -12.90
CA PRO A 244 -7.17 -14.11 -12.26
C PRO A 244 -8.18 -13.79 -11.16
N ASP A 245 -9.34 -14.44 -11.23
CA ASP A 245 -10.44 -14.26 -10.29
C ASP A 245 -10.50 -15.42 -9.29
N THR A 246 -9.71 -15.33 -8.22
CA THR A 246 -9.76 -16.26 -7.09
C THR A 246 -9.87 -15.49 -5.79
N VAL A 247 -10.42 -16.11 -4.74
CA VAL A 247 -10.59 -15.47 -3.42
C VAL A 247 -9.27 -14.87 -2.91
N GLN A 248 -8.17 -15.63 -3.01
CA GLN A 248 -6.84 -15.16 -2.60
C GLN A 248 -6.38 -13.95 -3.42
N GLN A 249 -6.63 -13.94 -4.73
CA GLN A 249 -6.22 -12.82 -5.60
C GLN A 249 -7.03 -11.56 -5.33
N ARG A 250 -8.34 -11.69 -5.06
CA ARG A 250 -9.17 -10.54 -4.65
C ARG A 250 -8.63 -9.87 -3.39
N LEU A 251 -8.18 -10.66 -2.40
CA LEU A 251 -7.54 -10.12 -1.20
C LEU A 251 -6.25 -9.35 -1.53
N HIS A 252 -5.40 -9.88 -2.42
CA HIS A 252 -4.21 -9.17 -2.85
C HIS A 252 -4.54 -7.89 -3.62
N TYR A 253 -5.54 -7.89 -4.50
CA TYR A 253 -5.93 -6.69 -5.23
C TYR A 253 -6.44 -5.59 -4.30
N ASP A 254 -7.20 -5.93 -3.24
CA ASP A 254 -7.61 -4.97 -2.20
C ASP A 254 -6.40 -4.32 -1.52
N GLN A 255 -5.40 -5.14 -1.13
CA GLN A 255 -4.16 -4.64 -0.51
C GLN A 255 -3.35 -3.76 -1.47
N VAL A 256 -3.26 -4.12 -2.75
CA VAL A 256 -2.56 -3.33 -3.76
C VAL A 256 -3.25 -1.98 -3.98
N VAL A 257 -4.57 -1.95 -4.16
CA VAL A 257 -5.32 -0.71 -4.33
C VAL A 257 -5.21 0.18 -3.09
N SER A 258 -5.29 -0.42 -1.89
CA SER A 258 -5.12 0.29 -0.63
C SER A 258 -3.74 0.92 -0.52
N ARG A 259 -2.68 0.17 -0.80
CA ARG A 259 -1.30 0.68 -0.74
C ARG A 259 -1.01 1.71 -1.83
N LEU A 260 -1.51 1.53 -3.05
CA LEU A 260 -1.42 2.55 -4.11
C LEU A 260 -2.06 3.88 -3.68
N ALA A 261 -3.24 3.83 -3.04
CA ALA A 261 -3.91 5.02 -2.54
C ALA A 261 -3.14 5.68 -1.39
N GLN A 262 -2.54 4.90 -0.48
CA GLN A 262 -1.69 5.41 0.60
C GLN A 262 -0.41 6.07 0.07
N GLU A 263 0.18 5.52 -0.99
CA GLU A 263 1.36 6.07 -1.66
C GLU A 263 1.04 7.21 -2.64
N GLY A 264 -0.23 7.63 -2.74
CA GLY A 264 -0.65 8.76 -3.60
C GLY A 264 -0.76 8.43 -5.09
N GLU A 265 -0.71 7.16 -5.46
CA GLU A 265 -0.74 6.67 -6.85
C GLU A 265 -2.18 6.59 -7.42
N TYR A 266 -2.95 7.67 -7.24
CA TYR A 266 -4.39 7.71 -7.53
C TYR A 266 -4.73 7.52 -9.01
N ALA A 267 -3.85 7.96 -9.92
CA ALA A 267 -4.04 7.73 -11.36
C ALA A 267 -4.04 6.23 -11.69
N ILE A 268 -3.19 5.45 -11.01
CA ILE A 268 -3.14 3.99 -11.16
C ILE A 268 -4.38 3.36 -10.53
N VAL A 269 -4.78 3.79 -9.32
CA VAL A 269 -6.02 3.32 -8.67
C VAL A 269 -7.24 3.50 -9.58
N ARG A 270 -7.40 4.69 -10.17
CA ARG A 270 -8.50 5.01 -11.09
C ARG A 270 -8.55 4.09 -12.30
N LYS A 271 -7.38 3.71 -12.84
CA LYS A 271 -7.26 2.83 -14.01
C LYS A 271 -7.44 1.36 -13.64
N LEU A 272 -6.91 0.94 -12.50
CA LEU A 272 -6.87 -0.46 -12.06
C LEU A 272 -8.25 -0.92 -11.56
N TYR A 273 -8.90 -0.15 -10.68
CA TYR A 273 -10.11 -0.57 -9.98
C TYR A 273 -11.22 -1.10 -10.92
N PRO A 274 -11.60 -0.41 -12.03
CA PRO A 274 -12.66 -0.88 -12.94
C PRO A 274 -12.35 -2.19 -13.66
N ARG A 275 -11.09 -2.66 -13.60
CA ARG A 275 -10.60 -3.90 -14.20
C ARG A 275 -10.54 -5.06 -13.21
N LEU A 276 -10.70 -4.80 -11.90
CA LEU A 276 -10.62 -5.83 -10.89
C LEU A 276 -11.86 -6.76 -10.97
N PRO A 277 -11.69 -8.08 -10.79
CA PRO A 277 -12.81 -9.01 -10.81
C PRO A 277 -13.84 -8.68 -9.73
N GLY A 278 -15.11 -8.54 -10.11
CA GLY A 278 -16.20 -8.20 -9.19
C GLY A 278 -16.23 -6.74 -8.71
N ALA A 279 -15.41 -5.85 -9.26
CA ALA A 279 -15.50 -4.42 -8.98
C ALA A 279 -16.71 -3.78 -9.66
N ASP A 280 -17.39 -2.89 -8.94
CA ASP A 280 -18.46 -2.06 -9.49
C ASP A 280 -17.85 -0.79 -10.08
N ARG A 281 -17.83 -0.67 -11.40
CA ARG A 281 -17.26 0.49 -12.09
C ARG A 281 -17.88 1.82 -11.65
N ALA A 282 -19.15 1.84 -11.24
CA ALA A 282 -19.82 3.06 -10.80
C ALA A 282 -19.29 3.55 -9.43
N ALA A 283 -18.67 2.67 -8.64
CA ALA A 283 -18.17 3.01 -7.31
C ALA A 283 -17.08 4.11 -7.33
N VAL A 284 -16.37 4.30 -8.44
CA VAL A 284 -15.35 5.37 -8.56
C VAL A 284 -15.95 6.78 -8.50
N THR A 285 -17.23 6.93 -8.81
CA THR A 285 -17.95 8.22 -8.85
C THR A 285 -19.21 8.23 -7.99
N SER A 286 -19.56 7.10 -7.38
CA SER A 286 -20.78 6.91 -6.58
C SER A 286 -20.46 6.80 -5.10
N MET A 287 -21.31 7.42 -4.28
CA MET A 287 -21.29 7.32 -2.82
C MET A 287 -22.17 6.19 -2.27
N ALA A 288 -22.81 5.41 -3.14
CA ALA A 288 -23.68 4.31 -2.71
C ALA A 288 -22.94 3.35 -1.77
N LEU A 289 -23.65 2.89 -0.73
CA LEU A 289 -23.18 1.84 0.15
C LEU A 289 -23.10 0.52 -0.63
N PRO A 290 -22.10 -0.33 -0.37
CA PRO A 290 -21.89 -1.52 -1.17
C PRO A 290 -22.94 -2.57 -0.86
N SER A 291 -23.36 -3.33 -1.86
CA SER A 291 -24.23 -4.49 -1.63
C SER A 291 -23.44 -5.62 -0.96
N ALA A 292 -24.12 -6.53 -0.25
CA ALA A 292 -23.50 -7.68 0.41
C ALA A 292 -22.71 -8.61 -0.54
N LYS A 293 -22.96 -8.54 -1.86
CA LYS A 293 -22.28 -9.36 -2.89
C LYS A 293 -21.06 -8.67 -3.50
N GLN A 294 -20.82 -7.39 -3.20
CA GLN A 294 -19.73 -6.62 -3.79
C GLN A 294 -18.39 -6.98 -3.16
N THR A 295 -17.35 -7.13 -3.97
CA THR A 295 -16.00 -7.33 -3.45
C THR A 295 -15.47 -6.00 -2.91
N PRO A 296 -15.02 -5.93 -1.64
CA PRO A 296 -14.65 -4.67 -0.99
C PRO A 296 -13.21 -4.27 -1.35
N TYR A 297 -13.00 -3.73 -2.55
CA TYR A 297 -11.69 -3.14 -2.93
C TYR A 297 -11.58 -1.70 -2.43
N ARG A 298 -11.00 -1.55 -1.25
CA ARG A 298 -10.78 -0.28 -0.55
C ARG A 298 -9.52 0.42 -1.10
N PRO A 299 -9.45 1.76 -1.02
CA PRO A 299 -10.46 2.69 -0.49
C PRO A 299 -11.47 3.17 -1.53
N VAL A 300 -11.61 2.51 -2.69
CA VAL A 300 -12.63 2.89 -3.70
C VAL A 300 -14.01 2.39 -3.28
N THR A 301 -14.09 1.27 -2.57
CA THR A 301 -15.25 0.94 -1.73
C THR A 301 -15.07 1.52 -0.34
N TRP A 302 -16.18 1.67 0.39
CA TRP A 302 -16.19 2.14 1.76
C TRP A 302 -15.21 1.37 2.65
N TRP A 303 -14.28 2.09 3.25
CA TRP A 303 -13.50 1.65 4.40
C TRP A 303 -14.27 2.05 5.66
N LEU A 304 -14.48 1.09 6.56
CA LEU A 304 -15.21 1.28 7.81
C LEU A 304 -14.27 0.96 8.96
N GLN A 305 -14.17 1.87 9.92
CA GLN A 305 -13.43 1.68 11.17
C GLN A 305 -14.31 0.96 12.18
N SER A 306 -13.73 0.10 13.01
CA SER A 306 -14.43 -0.53 14.14
C SER A 306 -13.38 -0.81 15.22
N ASP A 307 -13.36 0.01 16.27
CA ASP A 307 -12.41 -0.10 17.39
C ASP A 307 -13.08 -0.25 18.77
N GLY A 308 -14.37 -0.59 18.80
CA GLY A 308 -15.17 -0.79 20.02
C GLY A 308 -15.69 0.52 20.62
N ALA A 309 -14.86 1.56 20.67
CA ALA A 309 -15.24 2.87 21.19
C ALA A 309 -15.81 3.80 20.11
N ILE A 310 -15.36 3.64 18.86
CA ILE A 310 -15.84 4.38 17.69
C ILE A 310 -15.79 3.48 16.45
N GLY A 311 -16.83 3.56 15.62
CA GLY A 311 -16.85 2.78 14.40
C GLY A 311 -18.07 2.96 13.51
N ALA A 312 -18.06 2.23 12.41
CA ALA A 312 -19.20 2.07 11.52
C ALA A 312 -19.28 0.63 11.00
N GLU A 313 -20.50 0.15 10.82
CA GLU A 313 -20.78 -1.15 10.23
C GLU A 313 -21.91 -1.04 9.20
N LEU A 314 -21.91 -1.91 8.20
CA LEU A 314 -23.06 -2.02 7.30
C LEU A 314 -24.17 -2.80 8.01
N SER A 315 -25.40 -2.31 7.85
CA SER A 315 -26.58 -2.94 8.44
C SER A 315 -26.77 -4.37 7.93
N ARG A 316 -27.09 -5.28 8.85
CA ARG A 316 -27.36 -6.71 8.54
C ARG A 316 -28.80 -6.94 8.05
N THR A 317 -29.65 -5.92 8.08
CA THR A 317 -31.08 -6.00 7.72
C THR A 317 -31.32 -6.15 6.22
N GLY A 318 -30.26 -6.15 5.40
CA GLY A 318 -30.33 -6.25 3.94
C GLY A 318 -30.62 -4.91 3.25
N LYS A 319 -30.88 -3.84 4.01
CA LYS A 319 -30.97 -2.48 3.48
C LYS A 319 -29.58 -1.86 3.35
N ALA A 320 -29.41 -0.98 2.37
CA ALA A 320 -28.18 -0.21 2.16
C ALA A 320 -28.09 0.92 3.21
N GLU A 321 -27.77 0.52 4.44
CA GLU A 321 -27.68 1.39 5.62
C GLU A 321 -26.33 1.17 6.30
N MET A 322 -25.77 2.23 6.87
CA MET A 322 -24.53 2.20 7.65
C MET A 322 -24.83 2.71 9.05
N VAL A 323 -24.49 1.91 10.06
CA VAL A 323 -24.65 2.28 11.47
C VAL A 323 -23.30 2.78 11.97
N ALA A 324 -23.22 4.05 12.34
CA ALA A 324 -22.07 4.66 12.96
C ALA A 324 -22.29 4.79 14.47
N TYR A 325 -21.28 4.52 15.27
CA TYR A 325 -21.35 4.61 16.73
C TYR A 325 -20.11 5.29 17.30
N ALA A 326 -20.28 5.94 18.44
CA ALA A 326 -19.21 6.55 19.20
C ALA A 326 -19.56 6.63 20.70
N GLU A 327 -18.59 6.29 21.55
CA GLU A 327 -18.66 6.46 23.01
C GLU A 327 -18.38 7.91 23.43
N ALA A 328 -18.76 8.25 24.66
CA ALA A 328 -18.54 9.55 25.25
C ALA A 328 -17.05 9.98 25.19
N GLY A 329 -16.79 11.20 24.77
CA GLY A 329 -15.43 11.75 24.67
C GLY A 329 -14.61 11.25 23.48
N THR A 330 -15.18 10.42 22.59
CA THR A 330 -14.49 9.94 21.39
C THR A 330 -14.80 10.80 20.17
N SER A 331 -13.83 10.88 19.25
CA SER A 331 -14.04 11.49 17.94
C SER A 331 -13.07 10.92 16.92
N GLY A 332 -13.50 10.78 15.68
CA GLY A 332 -12.65 10.19 14.63
C GLY A 332 -13.39 9.93 13.33
N THR A 333 -12.67 9.44 12.34
CA THR A 333 -13.25 9.01 11.06
C THR A 333 -13.78 7.59 11.21
N VAL A 334 -15.08 7.40 11.04
CA VAL A 334 -15.70 6.07 11.13
C VAL A 334 -15.84 5.38 9.78
N ALA A 335 -15.92 6.16 8.70
CA ALA A 335 -16.02 5.65 7.35
C ALA A 335 -15.31 6.57 6.37
N SER A 336 -14.66 6.01 5.35
CA SER A 336 -14.06 6.82 4.29
C SER A 336 -14.07 6.10 2.94
N LYS A 337 -13.97 6.89 1.87
CA LYS A 337 -13.92 6.40 0.50
C LYS A 337 -13.28 7.43 -0.44
N LEU A 338 -12.58 6.95 -1.46
CA LEU A 338 -12.11 7.76 -2.58
C LEU A 338 -13.15 7.87 -3.69
N LEU A 339 -13.32 9.09 -4.20
CA LEU A 339 -14.08 9.43 -5.40
C LEU A 339 -13.16 10.06 -6.46
N PHE A 340 -13.53 9.88 -7.73
CA PHE A 340 -12.82 10.43 -8.89
C PHE A 340 -13.77 11.33 -9.69
N LEU A 341 -14.15 12.46 -9.09
CA LEU A 341 -15.02 13.45 -9.72
C LEU A 341 -14.20 14.41 -10.59
N ALA A 342 -14.80 14.90 -11.67
CA ALA A 342 -14.23 15.96 -12.48
C ALA A 342 -14.32 17.31 -11.73
N PRO A 343 -13.55 18.34 -12.13
CA PRO A 343 -13.74 19.68 -11.60
C PRO A 343 -15.17 20.19 -11.84
N GLY A 344 -15.79 20.77 -10.82
CA GLY A 344 -17.19 21.22 -10.88
C GLY A 344 -17.86 21.38 -9.51
N GLN A 345 -19.12 21.83 -9.51
CA GLN A 345 -19.93 21.91 -8.30
C GLN A 345 -20.75 20.63 -8.11
N TYR A 346 -20.77 20.12 -6.88
CA TYR A 346 -21.44 18.88 -6.51
C TYR A 346 -22.28 19.07 -5.26
N ARG A 347 -23.33 18.26 -5.15
CA ARG A 347 -24.17 18.11 -3.96
C ARG A 347 -23.99 16.70 -3.42
N LEU A 348 -23.51 16.59 -2.18
CA LEU A 348 -23.53 15.36 -1.38
C LEU A 348 -24.83 15.36 -0.57
N GLY A 349 -25.68 14.35 -0.75
CA GLY A 349 -26.91 14.15 0.00
C GLY A 349 -26.91 12.82 0.74
N TRP A 350 -27.53 12.76 1.91
CA TRP A 350 -27.69 11.56 2.72
C TRP A 350 -28.92 11.68 3.62
N LYS A 351 -29.32 10.56 4.21
CA LYS A 351 -30.30 10.51 5.28
C LYS A 351 -29.64 10.02 6.56
N ALA A 352 -30.06 10.56 7.70
CA ALA A 352 -29.54 10.12 9.00
C ALA A 352 -30.63 10.14 10.08
N THR A 353 -30.59 9.15 10.97
CA THR A 353 -31.37 9.08 12.21
C THR A 353 -30.45 8.82 13.39
N ASN A 354 -30.86 9.25 14.59
CA ASN A 354 -30.22 8.87 15.85
C ASN A 354 -31.16 7.96 16.63
N ASP A 355 -30.72 6.74 16.92
CA ASP A 355 -31.55 5.72 17.58
C ASP A 355 -31.70 5.99 19.08
N ASN A 356 -30.78 6.78 19.66
CA ASN A 356 -30.75 7.14 21.08
C ASN A 356 -31.45 8.50 21.35
N GLY A 357 -32.10 9.07 20.35
CA GLY A 357 -32.71 10.40 20.44
C GLY A 357 -34.00 10.40 21.26
N GLU A 358 -33.89 10.60 22.58
CA GLU A 358 -34.83 11.48 23.27
C GLU A 358 -34.91 12.79 22.46
N GLU A 359 -36.12 13.15 22.04
CA GLU A 359 -36.38 14.31 21.21
C GLU A 359 -35.72 15.54 21.86
N SER A 360 -34.70 16.11 21.20
CA SER A 360 -34.03 17.31 21.71
C SER A 360 -35.11 18.34 22.00
N PRO A 361 -35.29 18.81 23.25
CA PRO A 361 -36.42 19.62 23.62
C PRO A 361 -36.47 20.82 22.68
N SER A 362 -37.55 20.95 21.92
CA SER A 362 -37.80 22.07 21.01
C SER A 362 -38.07 23.38 21.77
N ASP A 363 -37.55 23.52 22.99
CA ASP A 363 -37.89 24.60 23.88
C ASP A 363 -37.07 25.84 23.52
N GLY A 364 -37.78 26.96 23.34
CA GLY A 364 -37.35 28.17 22.63
C GLY A 364 -36.32 29.04 23.36
N SER A 365 -35.41 28.43 24.12
CA SER A 365 -34.29 29.07 24.80
C SER A 365 -33.29 29.62 23.77
N ARG A 366 -33.43 30.90 23.44
CA ARG A 366 -32.54 31.65 22.54
C ARG A 366 -31.09 31.76 23.06
N ASP A 367 -30.82 31.40 24.31
CA ASP A 367 -29.52 31.54 24.94
C ASP A 367 -28.62 30.29 24.88
N ALA A 368 -29.15 29.12 24.50
CA ALA A 368 -28.35 27.91 24.24
C ALA A 368 -27.64 27.92 22.86
N ARG A 369 -27.88 28.94 22.03
CA ARG A 369 -27.37 29.02 20.64
C ARG A 369 -25.88 29.30 20.50
N ARG A 370 -25.16 29.54 21.59
CA ARG A 370 -23.75 29.99 21.54
C ARG A 370 -22.73 28.89 21.79
N ASP A 371 -23.13 27.75 22.33
CA ASP A 371 -22.26 26.58 22.38
C ASP A 371 -22.67 25.64 21.24
N LYS A 372 -22.03 25.82 20.09
CA LYS A 372 -22.17 24.91 18.95
C LYS A 372 -21.67 23.54 19.41
N SER A 373 -22.54 22.71 19.99
CA SER A 373 -22.19 21.34 20.37
C SER A 373 -21.64 20.67 19.13
N ARG A 374 -20.34 20.38 19.13
CA ARG A 374 -19.62 19.80 17.98
C ARG A 374 -19.91 18.30 17.84
N ASP A 375 -20.91 17.82 18.55
CA ASP A 375 -21.22 16.42 18.66
C ASP A 375 -22.18 16.04 17.55
N GLY A 376 -22.06 14.82 17.05
CA GLY A 376 -22.84 14.32 15.93
C GLY A 376 -21.99 13.85 14.76
N LEU A 377 -22.67 13.69 13.62
CA LEU A 377 -22.08 13.27 12.37
C LEU A 377 -21.63 14.47 11.55
N SER A 378 -20.41 14.44 11.04
CA SER A 378 -19.91 15.43 10.08
C SER A 378 -19.26 14.76 8.88
N TRP A 379 -19.37 15.39 7.72
CA TRP A 379 -18.67 14.95 6.52
C TRP A 379 -17.47 15.84 6.27
N LEU A 380 -16.32 15.24 6.01
CA LEU A 380 -15.12 15.92 5.53
C LEU A 380 -14.85 15.49 4.09
N ILE A 381 -14.67 16.47 3.20
CA ILE A 381 -14.31 16.24 1.81
C ILE A 381 -12.99 16.93 1.55
N ASP A 382 -11.97 16.13 1.23
CA ASP A 382 -10.63 16.61 0.94
C ASP A 382 -10.14 16.20 -0.46
N CYS A 383 -9.15 16.91 -0.96
CA CYS A 383 -8.43 16.68 -2.20
C CYS A 383 -6.98 16.27 -1.89
N PRO A 384 -6.70 14.96 -1.79
CA PRO A 384 -5.35 14.47 -1.62
C PRO A 384 -4.46 14.96 -2.77
N GLY A 385 -3.39 15.69 -2.44
CA GLY A 385 -2.43 16.24 -3.42
C GLY A 385 -2.48 17.75 -3.62
N LEU A 386 -3.50 18.46 -3.08
CA LEU A 386 -3.52 19.93 -3.07
C LEU A 386 -3.05 20.50 -1.72
N GLN A 387 -2.47 21.70 -1.75
CA GLN A 387 -2.03 22.41 -0.52
C GLN A 387 -3.20 22.75 0.40
N ARG A 388 -4.35 23.16 -0.17
CA ARG A 388 -5.63 23.16 0.54
C ARG A 388 -6.26 21.79 0.37
N ARG A 389 -6.16 20.99 1.44
CA ARG A 389 -6.73 19.63 1.46
C ARG A 389 -8.24 19.69 1.53
N GLU A 390 -8.82 20.45 2.44
CA GLU A 390 -10.28 20.52 2.61
C GLU A 390 -10.94 21.38 1.51
N ILE A 391 -11.91 20.79 0.80
CA ILE A 391 -12.69 21.44 -0.25
C ILE A 391 -14.18 21.54 0.08
N GLY A 392 -14.61 20.87 1.15
CA GLY A 392 -15.96 20.98 1.70
C GLY A 392 -16.07 20.23 3.03
N ALA A 393 -16.95 20.73 3.89
CA ALA A 393 -17.35 20.05 5.11
C ALA A 393 -18.84 20.25 5.33
N ALA A 394 -19.55 19.18 5.71
CA ALA A 394 -20.86 19.30 6.31
C ALA A 394 -20.68 19.48 7.82
N PRO A 395 -21.30 20.48 8.46
CA PRO A 395 -21.17 20.69 9.89
C PRO A 395 -21.66 19.45 10.67
N ALA A 396 -21.15 19.30 11.90
CA ALA A 396 -21.63 18.27 12.81
C ALA A 396 -23.13 18.50 13.08
N GLU A 397 -23.96 17.56 12.63
CA GLU A 397 -25.38 17.55 12.92
C GLU A 397 -25.69 16.38 13.85
N ARG A 398 -26.52 16.62 14.88
CA ARG A 398 -27.20 15.57 15.65
C ARG A 398 -28.54 15.30 14.96
N PRO A 399 -28.67 14.25 14.14
CA PRO A 399 -29.95 13.89 13.56
C PRO A 399 -30.95 13.60 14.69
N GLY A 400 -32.20 14.01 14.52
CA GLY A 400 -33.28 13.57 15.41
C GLY A 400 -33.68 12.12 15.11
N SER A 401 -34.77 11.67 15.73
CA SER A 401 -35.39 10.36 15.43
C SER A 401 -36.06 10.31 14.05
N GLN A 402 -36.40 11.48 13.48
CA GLN A 402 -36.99 11.57 12.14
C GLN A 402 -35.94 11.44 11.05
N ASN A 403 -36.23 10.58 10.07
CA ASN A 403 -35.39 10.32 8.90
C ASN A 403 -35.34 11.55 7.97
N ARG A 404 -34.44 12.48 8.25
CA ARG A 404 -34.31 13.74 7.53
C ARG A 404 -33.29 13.63 6.39
N GLU A 405 -33.65 14.16 5.23
CA GLU A 405 -32.70 14.34 4.13
C GLU A 405 -31.80 15.56 4.41
N LEU A 406 -30.50 15.33 4.38
CA LEU A 406 -29.45 16.29 4.62
C LEU A 406 -28.59 16.40 3.37
N ALA A 407 -28.00 17.57 3.15
CA ALA A 407 -27.09 17.77 2.03
C ALA A 407 -26.13 18.92 2.23
N VAL A 408 -24.96 18.80 1.61
CA VAL A 408 -23.97 19.86 1.50
C VAL A 408 -23.56 20.03 0.03
N THR A 409 -23.24 21.26 -0.35
CA THR A 409 -22.65 21.55 -1.66
C THR A 409 -21.16 21.80 -1.49
N PHE A 410 -20.35 21.33 -2.45
CA PHE A 410 -18.92 21.51 -2.45
C PHE A 410 -18.42 21.70 -3.89
N THR A 411 -17.24 22.31 -4.03
CA THR A 411 -16.62 22.55 -5.34
C THR A 411 -15.35 21.73 -5.45
N VAL A 412 -15.26 20.90 -6.48
CA VAL A 412 -14.02 20.21 -6.85
C VAL A 412 -13.18 21.16 -7.70
N PRO A 413 -12.02 21.64 -7.20
CA PRO A 413 -11.20 22.58 -7.95
C PRO A 413 -10.49 21.89 -9.13
N ALA A 414 -10.07 22.70 -10.11
CA ALA A 414 -9.16 22.21 -11.13
C ALA A 414 -7.86 21.67 -10.50
N GLY A 415 -7.38 20.53 -10.99
CA GLY A 415 -6.20 19.84 -10.46
C GLY A 415 -6.47 18.84 -9.33
N CYS A 416 -7.69 18.81 -8.76
CA CYS A 416 -8.07 17.75 -7.82
C CYS A 416 -8.52 16.49 -8.59
N THR A 417 -7.61 15.51 -8.71
CA THR A 417 -7.88 14.27 -9.49
C THR A 417 -8.63 13.21 -8.70
N VAL A 418 -8.69 13.34 -7.37
CA VAL A 418 -9.33 12.41 -6.44
C VAL A 418 -9.84 13.19 -5.24
N GLN A 419 -10.97 12.77 -4.68
CA GLN A 419 -11.52 13.32 -3.45
C GLN A 419 -11.61 12.20 -2.41
N ASN A 420 -11.14 12.45 -1.20
CA ASN A 420 -11.41 11.59 -0.06
C ASN A 420 -12.64 12.13 0.66
N VAL A 421 -13.67 11.29 0.80
CA VAL A 421 -14.87 11.62 1.55
C VAL A 421 -14.89 10.78 2.80
N ALA A 422 -14.89 11.44 3.95
CA ALA A 422 -14.83 10.83 5.27
C ALA A 422 -16.04 11.22 6.10
N LEU A 423 -16.70 10.23 6.71
CA LEU A 423 -17.68 10.43 7.76
C LEU A 423 -16.94 10.45 9.10
N GLN A 424 -17.11 11.52 9.85
CA GLN A 424 -16.56 11.69 11.18
C GLN A 424 -17.67 11.72 12.21
N THR A 425 -17.39 11.12 13.37
CA THR A 425 -18.23 11.23 14.54
C THR A 425 -17.49 11.99 15.63
N ARG A 426 -18.25 12.67 16.47
CA ARG A 426 -17.76 13.33 17.66
C ARG A 426 -18.82 13.24 18.74
N VAL A 427 -18.42 12.83 19.94
CA VAL A 427 -19.25 12.83 21.14
C VAL A 427 -18.46 13.51 22.25
N ASP A 428 -19.09 14.45 22.93
CA ASP A 428 -18.53 15.12 24.09
C ASP A 428 -18.37 14.16 25.26
N SER A 429 -17.48 14.47 26.21
CA SER A 429 -17.26 13.63 27.40
C SER A 429 -18.46 13.61 28.34
N SER A 430 -19.38 14.58 28.22
CA SER A 430 -20.64 14.65 28.96
C SER A 430 -21.79 13.91 28.31
N GLY A 431 -21.66 13.51 27.05
CA GLY A 431 -22.70 12.82 26.29
C GLY A 431 -22.81 11.33 26.63
N SER A 432 -23.96 10.74 26.33
CA SER A 432 -24.10 9.28 26.27
C SER A 432 -23.52 8.73 24.95
N SER A 433 -23.25 7.43 24.92
CA SER A 433 -22.93 6.76 23.65
C SER A 433 -24.02 7.06 22.63
N SER A 434 -23.60 7.37 21.41
CA SER A 434 -24.50 7.77 20.33
C SER A 434 -24.38 6.80 19.18
N GLN A 435 -25.52 6.43 18.63
CA GLN A 435 -25.63 5.58 17.46
C GLN A 435 -26.44 6.31 16.38
N TRP A 436 -25.91 6.36 15.18
CA TRP A 436 -26.54 6.97 14.03
C TRP A 436 -26.67 5.99 12.88
N THR A 437 -27.85 5.94 12.28
CA THR A 437 -28.07 5.18 11.05
C THR A 437 -28.03 6.14 9.85
N VAL A 438 -27.14 5.89 8.90
CA VAL A 438 -26.93 6.69 7.69
C VAL A 438 -27.34 5.88 6.46
N SER A 439 -28.14 6.49 5.58
CA SER A 439 -28.65 5.84 4.36
C SER A 439 -28.74 6.80 3.17
N ASP A 440 -29.09 6.27 2.00
CA ASP A 440 -29.32 7.05 0.76
C ASP A 440 -28.20 8.04 0.39
N ILE A 441 -26.93 7.66 0.66
CA ILE A 441 -25.78 8.52 0.40
C ILE A 441 -25.56 8.64 -1.12
N SER A 442 -25.57 9.87 -1.62
CA SER A 442 -25.42 10.14 -3.05
C SER A 442 -24.63 11.42 -3.30
N VAL A 443 -23.88 11.44 -4.40
CA VAL A 443 -23.20 12.63 -4.91
C VAL A 443 -23.69 12.90 -6.33
N ARG A 444 -24.10 14.13 -6.62
CA ARG A 444 -24.61 14.53 -7.94
C ARG A 444 -24.04 15.88 -8.35
N PRO A 445 -23.75 16.11 -9.64
CA PRO A 445 -23.39 17.44 -10.11
C PRO A 445 -24.56 18.40 -9.85
N VAL A 446 -24.26 19.60 -9.36
CA VAL A 446 -25.24 20.69 -9.37
C VAL A 446 -25.31 21.14 -10.83
N ALA A 447 -26.46 20.97 -11.47
CA ALA A 447 -26.63 21.44 -12.83
C ALA A 447 -26.17 22.90 -12.90
N ALA A 448 -25.32 23.24 -13.90
CA ALA A 448 -25.00 24.64 -14.15
C ALA A 448 -26.33 25.38 -14.27
N ALA A 449 -26.50 26.46 -13.51
CA ALA A 449 -27.66 27.32 -13.67
C ALA A 449 -27.80 27.60 -15.17
N LYS A 450 -28.96 27.27 -15.75
CA LYS A 450 -29.25 27.69 -17.13
C LYS A 450 -29.06 29.21 -17.15
N PRO A 451 -28.23 29.74 -18.04
CA PRO A 451 -27.92 31.17 -18.09
C PRO A 451 -29.17 32.01 -18.30
#